data_AF-A0A1F9CDR1-F1
#
_entry.id   AF-A0A1F9CDR1-F1
#
_cell.length_a   1.000
_cell.length_b   1.000
_cell.length_c   1.000
_cell.angle_alpha   90.00
_cell.angle_beta   90.00
_cell.angle_gamma   90.00
#
_symmetry.space_group_name_H-M   'P 1'
#
loop_
_entity.id
_entity.type
_entity.pdbx_description
1 polymer ?
#
loop_
_entity_poly.entity_id
_entity_poly.type
_entity_poly.pdbx_seq_one_letter_code
_entity_poly.pdbx_strand_id
1 'polypeptide(L)'
;MITVDIKTLLSRLNPYCSRALEGAAGLCVSRTHYEVTIEHLLSKLLEEPQSDLPLIFRQFDLDSGRVKKAIDQTIEEFRTGNAARPVFSPLLEKSD
;
A
#
# COMPACT_ATOMS: atom_id res chain seq x y z
N MET A 1 -23.63 -9.10 1.58
CA MET A 1 -22.18 -8.90 1.79
C MET A 1 -21.52 -8.96 0.43
N ILE A 2 -20.99 -7.86 -0.08
CA ILE A 2 -20.30 -7.86 -1.38
C ILE A 2 -18.85 -8.27 -1.10
N THR A 3 -18.51 -9.52 -1.36
CA THR A 3 -17.10 -9.92 -1.46
C THR A 3 -16.56 -9.35 -2.76
N VAL A 4 -15.83 -8.23 -2.68
CA VAL A 4 -15.14 -7.68 -3.84
C VAL A 4 -13.97 -8.62 -4.15
N ASP A 5 -14.00 -9.25 -5.32
CA ASP A 5 -12.88 -10.04 -5.81
C ASP A 5 -11.70 -9.10 -6.07
N ILE A 6 -10.55 -9.38 -5.44
CA ILE A 6 -9.32 -8.62 -5.63
C ILE A 6 -8.96 -8.48 -7.11
N LYS A 7 -9.22 -9.49 -7.96
CA LYS A 7 -8.99 -9.37 -9.42
C LYS A 7 -9.85 -8.29 -10.06
N THR A 8 -11.07 -8.13 -9.58
CA THR A 8 -11.99 -7.09 -10.05
C THR A 8 -11.56 -5.71 -9.55
N LEU A 9 -11.05 -5.60 -8.32
CA LEU A 9 -10.48 -4.35 -7.84
C LEU A 9 -9.24 -3.96 -8.65
N LEU A 10 -8.33 -4.92 -8.88
CA LEU A 10 -7.11 -4.74 -9.68
C LEU A 10 -7.40 -4.28 -11.11
N SER A 11 -8.48 -4.78 -11.73
CA SER A 11 -8.84 -4.39 -13.11
C SER A 11 -9.35 -2.96 -13.23
N ARG A 12 -9.68 -2.31 -12.11
CA ARG A 12 -10.18 -0.92 -12.06
C ARG A 12 -9.09 0.08 -11.69
N LEU A 13 -7.92 -0.39 -11.26
CA LEU A 13 -6.80 0.49 -10.97
C LEU A 13 -6.26 1.11 -12.25
N ASN A 14 -5.90 2.39 -12.17
CA ASN A 14 -5.12 3.02 -13.23
C ASN A 14 -3.70 2.43 -13.25
N PRO A 15 -2.92 2.62 -14.34
CA PRO A 15 -1.59 2.02 -14.47
C PRO A 15 -0.61 2.41 -13.35
N TYR A 16 -0.75 3.61 -12.78
CA TYR A 16 0.11 4.06 -11.68
C TYR A 16 -0.21 3.28 -10.39
N CYS A 17 -1.48 3.19 -10.02
CA CYS A 17 -1.91 2.46 -8.84
C CYS A 17 -1.64 0.96 -8.96
N SER A 18 -1.77 0.36 -10.15
CA SER A 18 -1.40 -1.04 -10.38
C SER A 18 0.07 -1.29 -10.11
N ARG A 19 0.96 -0.44 -10.65
CA ARG A 19 2.41 -0.53 -10.39
C ARG A 19 2.76 -0.30 -8.92
N ALA A 20 2.08 0.66 -8.25
CA ALA A 20 2.29 0.91 -6.83
C ALA A 20 1.90 -0.32 -5.99
N LEU A 21 0.81 -1.01 -6.33
CA LEU A 21 0.38 -2.21 -5.64
C LEU A 21 1.29 -3.41 -5.90
N GLU A 22 1.81 -3.58 -7.12
CA GLU A 22 2.86 -4.55 -7.42
C GLU A 22 4.12 -4.27 -6.59
N GLY A 23 4.54 -3.01 -6.50
CA GLY A 23 5.64 -2.57 -5.64
C GLY A 23 5.38 -2.82 -4.16
N ALA A 24 4.13 -2.67 -3.70
CA ALA A 24 3.72 -2.91 -2.32
C ALA A 24 3.80 -4.40 -1.98
N ALA A 25 3.37 -5.26 -2.90
CA ALA A 25 3.54 -6.71 -2.79
C ALA A 25 5.03 -7.10 -2.77
N GLY A 26 5.87 -6.49 -3.62
CA GLY A 26 7.31 -6.68 -3.61
C GLY A 26 7.97 -6.27 -2.30
N LEU A 27 7.55 -5.14 -1.72
CA LEU A 27 8.02 -4.67 -0.41
C LEU A 27 7.61 -5.64 0.72
N CYS A 28 6.36 -6.10 0.71
CA CYS A 28 5.86 -7.07 1.68
C CYS A 28 6.69 -8.38 1.65
N VAL A 29 6.99 -8.88 0.44
CA VAL A 29 7.83 -10.08 0.26
C VAL A 29 9.26 -9.84 0.75
N SER A 30 9.88 -8.72 0.39
CA SER A 30 11.28 -8.44 0.77
C SER A 30 11.47 -8.28 2.29
N ARG A 31 10.42 -7.87 2.99
CA ARG A 31 10.39 -7.77 4.46
C ARG A 31 9.90 -9.03 5.16
N THR A 32 9.50 -10.07 4.42
CA THR A 32 8.93 -11.32 4.97
C THR A 32 7.65 -11.09 5.79
N HIS A 33 6.85 -10.10 5.42
CA HIS A 33 5.56 -9.82 6.07
C HIS A 33 4.49 -10.82 5.62
N TYR A 34 3.46 -10.97 6.44
CA TYR A 34 2.37 -11.93 6.21
C TYR A 34 1.28 -11.38 5.28
N GLU A 35 1.05 -10.07 5.31
CA GLU A 35 -0.02 -9.42 4.56
C GLU A 35 0.50 -8.20 3.78
N VAL A 36 0.02 -8.04 2.55
CA VAL A 36 0.09 -6.78 1.82
C VAL A 36 -0.99 -5.88 2.39
N THR A 37 -0.58 -4.82 3.08
CA THR A 37 -1.48 -3.89 3.80
C THR A 37 -1.57 -2.54 3.12
N ILE A 38 -2.47 -1.67 3.60
CA ILE A 38 -2.60 -0.30 3.10
C ILE A 38 -1.33 0.52 3.31
N GLU A 39 -0.57 0.28 4.37
CA GLU A 39 0.70 0.95 4.65
C GLU A 39 1.72 0.65 3.55
N HIS A 40 1.81 -0.61 3.10
CA HIS A 40 2.68 -0.97 1.97
C HIS A 40 2.28 -0.22 0.70
N LEU A 41 0.97 -0.11 0.43
CA LEU A 41 0.46 0.60 -0.74
C LEU A 41 0.70 2.11 -0.66
N LEU A 42 0.38 2.74 0.47
CA LEU A 42 0.60 4.16 0.69
C LEU A 42 2.09 4.53 0.62
N SER A 43 2.96 3.67 1.15
CA SER A 43 4.41 3.82 1.02
C SER A 43 4.80 3.94 -0.46
N LYS A 44 4.24 3.10 -1.35
CA LYS A 44 4.49 3.16 -2.79
C LYS A 44 3.82 4.33 -3.52
N LEU A 45 2.59 4.68 -3.15
CA LEU A 45 1.87 5.81 -3.76
C LEU A 45 2.53 7.17 -3.44
N LEU A 46 3.37 7.24 -2.41
CA LEU A 46 4.10 8.45 -2.04
C LEU A 46 5.48 8.57 -2.71
N GLU A 47 5.92 7.58 -3.50
CA GLU A 47 7.23 7.61 -4.16
C GLU A 47 7.29 8.57 -5.36
N GLU A 48 6.15 8.91 -5.98
CA GLU A 48 6.07 9.83 -7.13
C GLU A 48 5.59 11.22 -6.68
N PRO A 49 6.45 12.25 -6.64
CA PRO A 49 6.08 13.59 -6.15
C PRO A 49 4.95 14.27 -6.92
N GLN A 50 4.67 13.85 -8.16
CA GLN A 50 3.59 14.39 -8.99
C GLN A 50 2.34 13.48 -9.03
N SER A 51 2.22 12.49 -8.13
CA SER A 51 1.00 11.69 -8.01
C SER A 51 -0.03 12.37 -7.10
N ASP A 52 -1.26 11.82 -7.09
CA ASP A 52 -2.38 12.42 -6.37
C ASP A 52 -2.09 12.62 -4.87
N LEU A 53 -1.47 11.66 -4.17
CA LEU A 53 -1.26 11.78 -2.72
C LEU A 53 -0.31 12.92 -2.33
N PRO A 54 0.92 13.04 -2.88
CA PRO A 54 1.78 14.18 -2.57
C PRO A 54 1.19 15.53 -3.02
N LEU A 55 0.44 15.56 -4.12
CA LEU A 55 -0.25 16.78 -4.57
C LEU A 55 -1.37 17.18 -3.61
N ILE A 56 -2.17 16.22 -3.13
CA ILE A 56 -3.19 16.44 -2.09
C ILE A 56 -2.53 16.92 -0.80
N PHE A 57 -1.46 16.27 -0.34
CA PHE A 57 -0.75 16.68 0.87
C PHE A 57 -0.24 18.11 0.77
N ARG A 58 0.38 18.48 -0.37
CA ARG A 58 0.81 19.86 -0.64
C ARG A 58 -0.36 20.84 -0.60
N GLN A 59 -1.52 20.49 -1.16
CA GLN A 59 -2.71 21.35 -1.17
C GLN A 59 -3.24 21.62 0.25
N PHE A 60 -2.99 20.72 1.20
CA PHE A 60 -3.40 20.84 2.60
C PHE A 60 -2.25 21.17 3.56
N ASP A 61 -1.11 21.66 3.04
CA ASP A 61 0.09 22.00 3.82
C ASP A 61 0.62 20.84 4.70
N LEU A 62 0.45 19.60 4.25
CA LEU A 62 0.98 18.40 4.88
C LEU A 62 2.36 18.05 4.32
N ASP A 63 3.30 17.74 5.22
CA ASP A 63 4.64 17.26 4.86
C ASP A 63 4.59 15.78 4.45
N SER A 64 4.65 15.53 3.14
CA SER A 64 4.69 14.17 2.57
C SER A 64 5.84 13.31 3.11
N GLY A 65 6.99 13.91 3.39
CA GLY A 65 8.14 13.20 3.96
C GLY A 65 7.88 12.74 5.39
N ARG A 66 7.22 13.58 6.20
CA ARG A 66 6.80 13.21 7.55
C ARG A 66 5.76 12.09 7.53
N VAL A 67 4.77 12.16 6.64
CA VAL A 67 3.76 11.10 6.48
C VAL A 67 4.40 9.80 6.02
N LYS A 68 5.26 9.85 5.01
CA LYS A 68 6.00 8.68 4.51
C LYS A 68 6.83 8.02 5.60
N LYS A 69 7.55 8.82 6.40
CA LYS A 69 8.34 8.32 7.53
C LYS A 69 7.48 7.61 8.57
N ALA A 70 6.31 8.16 8.91
CA ALA A 70 5.39 7.54 9.86
C ALA A 70 4.87 6.19 9.33
N ILE A 71 4.49 6.14 8.04
CA ILE A 71 4.06 4.90 7.38
C ILE A 71 5.18 3.86 7.41
N ASP A 72 6.41 4.25 7.04
CA ASP A 72 7.54 3.32 7.04
C ASP A 72 7.84 2.79 8.45
N GLN A 73 7.74 3.62 9.49
CA GLN A 73 7.87 3.18 10.88
C GLN A 73 6.80 2.13 11.25
N THR A 74 5.55 2.33 10.86
CA THR A 74 4.49 1.32 11.06
C THR A 74 4.80 0.01 10.33
N ILE A 75 5.36 0.08 9.11
CA ILE A 75 5.77 -1.12 8.35
C ILE A 75 6.87 -1.88 9.08
N GLU A 76 7.83 -1.20 9.73
CA GLU A 76 8.89 -1.86 10.50
C GLU A 76 8.37 -2.65 11.71
N GLU A 77 7.18 -2.32 12.21
CA GLU A 77 6.56 -2.98 13.37
C GLU A 77 5.82 -4.27 12.99
N PHE A 78 5.65 -4.54 11.70
CA PHE A 78 4.93 -5.73 11.24
C PHE A 78 5.68 -7.03 11.57
N ARG A 79 4.90 -8.09 11.81
CA ARG A 79 5.46 -9.42 12.05
C ARG A 79 6.19 -9.92 10.80
N THR A 80 7.41 -10.38 11.00
CA THR A 80 8.29 -10.95 9.97
C THR A 80 8.41 -12.47 10.10
N GLY A 81 9.07 -13.11 9.14
CA GLY A 81 9.29 -14.56 9.13
C GLY A 81 8.28 -15.35 8.32
N ASN A 82 7.52 -14.69 7.45
CA ASN A 82 6.67 -15.38 6.49
C ASN A 82 7.53 -16.09 5.42
N ALA A 83 7.58 -17.43 5.50
CA ALA A 83 8.24 -18.27 4.49
C ALA A 83 7.34 -18.59 3.28
N ALA A 84 6.07 -18.20 3.32
CA ALA A 84 5.10 -18.39 2.26
C ALA A 84 4.87 -17.09 1.46
N ARG A 85 3.98 -17.14 0.48
CA ARG A 85 3.54 -15.95 -0.25
C ARG A 85 2.57 -15.14 0.63
N PRO A 86 2.74 -13.81 0.77
CA PRO A 86 1.79 -12.99 1.51
C PRO A 86 0.43 -12.92 0.80
N VAL A 87 -0.62 -12.72 1.60
CA VAL A 87 -1.99 -12.47 1.11
C VAL A 87 -2.29 -10.97 1.17
N PHE A 88 -3.37 -10.51 0.52
CA PHE A 88 -3.84 -9.15 0.77
C PHE A 88 -4.55 -9.09 2.12
N SER A 89 -4.33 -8.00 2.84
CA SER A 89 -5.04 -7.78 4.10
C SER A 89 -6.55 -7.68 3.85
N PRO A 90 -7.41 -8.23 4.72
CA PRO A 90 -8.86 -8.10 4.57
C PRO A 90 -9.34 -6.65 4.46
N LEU A 91 -8.61 -5.69 5.04
CA LEU A 91 -8.90 -4.26 4.92
C LEU A 91 -8.72 -3.72 3.49
N LEU A 92 -7.83 -4.31 2.70
CA LEU A 92 -7.68 -3.98 1.28
C LEU A 92 -8.70 -4.70 0.39
N GLU A 93 -9.20 -5.86 0.82
CA GLU A 93 -10.15 -6.66 0.05
C GLU A 93 -11.63 -6.29 0.34
N LYS A 94 -11.93 -5.84 1.56
CA LYS A 94 -13.29 -5.57 2.02
C LYS A 94 -13.46 -4.09 2.34
N SER A 95 -14.40 -3.46 1.64
CA SER A 95 -15.07 -2.27 2.16
C SER A 95 -16.28 -2.75 2.94
N ASP A 96 -16.39 -2.35 4.21
CA ASP A 96 -17.62 -2.53 4.99
C ASP A 96 -18.76 -1.65 4.45
#